data_AF-A0A0A1Q2C6-F1
#
_entry.id   AF-A0A0A1Q2C6-F1
#
_cell.length_a   1.000
_cell.length_b   1.000
_cell.length_c   1.000
_cell.angle_alpha   90.00
_cell.angle_beta   90.00
_cell.angle_gamma   90.00
#
_symmetry.space_group_name_H-M   'P 1'
#
loop_
_entity.id
_entity.type
_entity.pdbx_description
1 polymer ?
#
loop_
_entity_poly.entity_id
_entity_poly.type
_entity_poly.pdbx_seq_one_letter_code
_entity_poly.pdbx_strand_id
1 'polypeptide(L)'
;MTISLKIVFDSSTAPARVQIVADLPPLTGSTKQVAWATDLREAATYDVAGAMARTANVVIGTMRADETETIAQTNTRLEEIFSRPGGNIMRAALQELFSVPDAKWWIDHRGGAYRAELNTMFRRLYEGGNHV
;
A
#
# COMPACT_ATOMS: atom_id res chain seq x y z
N MET A 1 -4.63 12.84 2.42
CA MET A 1 -4.54 11.67 1.51
C MET A 1 -5.29 10.50 2.11
N THR A 2 -6.21 9.88 1.38
CA THR A 2 -6.94 8.68 1.82
C THR A 2 -6.29 7.45 1.20
N ILE A 3 -5.97 6.44 2.02
CA ILE A 3 -5.44 5.15 1.58
C ILE A 3 -6.53 4.09 1.65
N SER A 4 -6.65 3.33 0.57
CA SER A 4 -7.52 2.17 0.44
C SER A 4 -6.76 0.96 -0.11
N LEU A 5 -7.21 -0.24 0.21
CA LEU A 5 -6.73 -1.49 -0.37
C LEU A 5 -7.76 -1.99 -1.37
N LYS A 6 -7.33 -2.25 -2.61
CA LYS A 6 -8.22 -2.72 -3.67
C LYS A 6 -7.65 -3.89 -4.43
N ILE A 7 -8.55 -4.76 -4.87
CA ILE A 7 -8.30 -5.72 -5.93
C ILE A 7 -8.17 -4.96 -7.24
N VAL A 8 -7.10 -5.25 -7.97
CA VAL A 8 -6.80 -4.70 -9.30
C VAL A 8 -6.35 -5.81 -10.23
N PHE A 9 -6.46 -5.54 -11.53
CA PHE A 9 -6.10 -6.45 -12.61
C PHE A 9 -5.33 -5.67 -13.68
N ASP A 10 -4.19 -6.19 -14.13
CA ASP A 10 -3.42 -5.61 -15.24
C ASP A 10 -4.16 -5.78 -16.58
N SER A 11 -4.97 -6.85 -16.69
CA SER A 11 -5.84 -7.17 -17.81
C SER A 11 -6.94 -8.15 -17.37
N SER A 12 -7.93 -8.43 -18.22
CA SER A 12 -9.03 -9.37 -17.90
C SER A 12 -8.56 -10.82 -17.68
N THR A 13 -7.37 -11.18 -18.15
CA THR A 13 -6.78 -12.52 -18.03
C THR A 13 -5.61 -12.58 -17.05
N ALA A 14 -5.18 -11.43 -16.53
CA ALA A 14 -4.13 -11.36 -15.53
C ALA A 14 -4.65 -11.86 -14.17
N PRO A 15 -3.77 -12.43 -13.32
CA PRO A 15 -4.15 -12.75 -11.96
C PRO A 15 -4.48 -11.47 -11.18
N ALA A 16 -5.49 -11.57 -10.31
CA ALA A 16 -5.83 -10.50 -9.38
C ALA A 16 -4.62 -10.13 -8.49
N ARG A 17 -4.51 -8.84 -8.17
CA ARG A 17 -3.54 -8.30 -7.22
C ARG A 17 -4.23 -7.42 -6.20
N VAL A 18 -3.61 -7.23 -5.03
CA VAL A 18 -4.01 -6.16 -4.12
C VAL A 18 -3.06 -4.99 -4.29
N GLN A 19 -3.60 -3.78 -4.33
CA GLN A 19 -2.83 -2.54 -4.43
C GLN A 19 -3.30 -1.54 -3.38
N ILE A 20 -2.38 -0.73 -2.88
CA ILE A 20 -2.71 0.52 -2.18
C ILE A 20 -3.13 1.57 -3.22
N VAL A 21 -4.35 2.07 -3.08
CA VAL A 21 -4.92 3.12 -3.93
C VAL A 21 -5.04 4.41 -3.10
N ALA A 22 -4.41 5.47 -3.57
CA ALA A 22 -4.40 6.78 -2.93
C ALA A 22 -4.11 7.89 -3.95
N ASP A 23 -4.51 9.11 -3.62
CA ASP A 23 -4.08 10.32 -4.32
C ASP A 23 -2.67 10.71 -3.85
N LEU A 24 -1.66 10.21 -4.58
CA LEU A 24 -0.25 10.34 -4.20
C LEU A 24 0.29 11.71 -4.65
N PRO A 25 1.05 12.41 -3.80
CA PRO A 25 1.68 13.67 -4.20
C PRO A 25 2.64 13.44 -5.39
N PRO A 26 2.84 14.45 -6.26
CA PRO A 26 3.81 14.35 -7.34
C PRO A 26 5.23 14.21 -6.76
N LEU A 27 6.06 13.41 -7.45
CA LEU A 27 7.44 13.24 -7.05
C LEU A 27 8.30 14.42 -7.50
N THR A 28 9.26 14.82 -6.67
CA THR A 28 10.22 15.89 -6.91
C THR A 28 11.61 15.31 -7.15
N GLY A 29 12.36 15.89 -8.10
CA GLY A 29 13.71 15.45 -8.47
C GLY A 29 13.99 15.69 -9.95
N SER A 30 15.10 15.18 -10.47
CA SER A 30 15.33 15.18 -11.92
C SER A 30 14.34 14.26 -12.64
N THR A 31 14.07 14.51 -13.93
CA THR A 31 13.16 13.68 -14.75
C THR A 31 13.49 12.19 -14.68
N LYS A 32 14.78 11.83 -14.70
CA LYS A 32 15.22 10.43 -14.57
C LYS A 32 14.94 9.84 -13.19
N GLN A 33 15.16 10.61 -12.13
CA GLN A 33 14.85 10.17 -10.77
C GLN A 33 13.35 10.00 -10.59
N VAL A 34 12.54 10.96 -11.07
CA VAL A 34 11.07 10.90 -10.98
C VAL A 34 10.53 9.67 -11.70
N ALA A 35 10.99 9.40 -12.93
CA ALA A 35 10.57 8.21 -13.67
C ALA A 35 10.87 6.93 -12.89
N TRP A 36 12.10 6.76 -12.42
CA TRP A 36 12.49 5.56 -11.68
C TRP A 36 11.77 5.43 -10.32
N ALA A 37 11.68 6.53 -9.57
CA ALA A 37 10.98 6.55 -8.29
C ALA A 37 9.48 6.29 -8.43
N THR A 38 8.87 6.62 -9.58
CA THR A 38 7.47 6.27 -9.87
C THR A 38 7.30 4.75 -9.90
N ASP A 39 8.15 4.04 -10.65
CA ASP A 39 8.10 2.57 -10.72
C ASP A 39 8.34 1.93 -9.34
N LEU A 40 9.29 2.48 -8.56
CA LEU A 40 9.59 2.00 -7.22
C LEU A 40 8.43 2.21 -6.24
N ARG A 41 7.82 3.41 -6.28
CA ARG A 41 6.67 3.74 -5.44
C ARG A 41 5.46 2.90 -5.81
N GLU A 42 5.22 2.68 -7.10
CA GLU A 42 4.17 1.79 -7.58
C GLU A 42 4.41 0.34 -7.12
N ALA A 43 5.62 -0.20 -7.27
CA ALA A 43 5.96 -1.54 -6.79
C ALA A 43 5.72 -1.69 -5.27
N ALA A 44 6.02 -0.65 -4.49
CA ALA A 44 5.74 -0.62 -3.05
C ALA A 44 4.24 -0.70 -2.73
N THR A 45 3.37 -0.12 -3.56
CA THR A 45 1.91 -0.23 -3.35
C THR A 45 1.42 -1.67 -3.40
N TYR A 46 1.94 -2.47 -4.34
CA TYR A 46 1.59 -3.89 -4.48
C TYR A 46 2.22 -4.74 -3.39
N ASP A 47 3.49 -4.51 -3.09
CA ASP A 47 4.23 -5.31 -2.12
C ASP A 47 3.62 -5.23 -0.72
N VAL A 48 3.34 -4.00 -0.26
CA VAL A 48 2.78 -3.75 1.07
C VAL A 48 1.33 -4.23 1.12
N ALA A 49 0.52 -3.91 0.11
CA ALA A 49 -0.87 -4.39 0.03
C ALA A 49 -0.96 -5.92 0.07
N GLY A 50 -0.12 -6.61 -0.69
CA GLY A 50 -0.05 -8.06 -0.71
C GLY A 50 0.34 -8.64 0.65
N ALA A 51 1.28 -8.03 1.37
CA ALA A 51 1.66 -8.45 2.72
C ALA A 51 0.52 -8.28 3.72
N MET A 52 -0.22 -7.17 3.65
CA MET A 52 -1.39 -6.91 4.49
C MET A 52 -2.52 -7.91 4.21
N ALA A 53 -2.84 -8.14 2.94
CA ALA A 53 -3.86 -9.10 2.52
C ALA A 53 -3.56 -10.53 3.03
N ARG A 54 -2.29 -10.97 2.93
CA ARG A 54 -1.85 -12.27 3.47
C ARG A 54 -2.04 -12.36 4.99
N THR A 55 -1.65 -11.31 5.71
CA THR A 55 -1.80 -11.24 7.17
C THR A 55 -3.29 -11.27 7.58
N ALA A 56 -4.15 -10.72 6.73
CA ALA A 56 -5.59 -10.72 6.92
C ALA A 56 -6.31 -11.99 6.40
N ASN A 57 -5.57 -12.97 5.88
CA ASN A 57 -6.08 -14.19 5.26
C ASN A 57 -7.06 -13.94 4.09
N VAL A 58 -6.79 -12.90 3.29
CA VAL A 58 -7.56 -12.60 2.08
C VAL A 58 -6.98 -13.38 0.90
N VAL A 59 -7.80 -14.27 0.32
CA VAL A 59 -7.42 -15.15 -0.78
C VAL A 59 -7.90 -14.55 -2.10
N ILE A 60 -7.00 -14.30 -3.05
CA ILE A 60 -7.30 -13.62 -4.33
C ILE A 60 -6.85 -14.36 -5.58
N GLY A 61 -6.03 -15.41 -5.45
CA GLY A 61 -5.22 -15.97 -6.55
C GLY A 61 -5.99 -16.61 -7.70
N THR A 62 -7.30 -16.83 -7.55
CA THR A 62 -8.16 -17.40 -8.60
C THR A 62 -9.22 -16.43 -9.10
N MET A 63 -9.27 -15.20 -8.58
CA MET A 63 -10.30 -14.23 -8.95
C MET A 63 -10.13 -13.77 -10.39
N ARG A 64 -11.26 -13.57 -11.08
CA ARG A 64 -11.32 -13.03 -12.45
C ARG A 64 -11.99 -11.66 -12.46
N ALA A 65 -11.64 -10.84 -13.44
CA ALA A 65 -12.10 -9.46 -13.53
C ALA A 65 -13.63 -9.30 -13.71
N ASP A 66 -14.30 -10.33 -14.22
CA ASP A 66 -15.75 -10.38 -14.42
C ASP A 66 -16.54 -10.80 -13.16
N GLU A 67 -15.86 -11.28 -12.11
CA GLU A 67 -16.46 -11.66 -10.81
C GLU A 67 -16.76 -10.43 -9.93
N THR A 68 -17.49 -9.47 -10.48
CA THR A 68 -17.69 -8.12 -9.89
C THR A 68 -18.23 -8.12 -8.46
N GLU A 69 -19.14 -9.03 -8.11
CA GLU A 69 -19.67 -9.16 -6.75
C GLU A 69 -18.60 -9.69 -5.78
N THR A 70 -17.90 -10.76 -6.15
CA THR A 70 -16.78 -11.32 -5.37
C THR A 70 -15.69 -10.28 -5.14
N ILE A 71 -15.38 -9.48 -6.16
CA ILE A 71 -14.42 -8.37 -6.07
C ILE A 71 -14.91 -7.32 -5.07
N ALA A 72 -16.18 -6.91 -5.13
CA ALA A 72 -16.74 -5.91 -4.22
C ALA A 72 -16.73 -6.39 -2.76
N GLN A 73 -17.12 -7.64 -2.51
CA GLN A 73 -17.06 -8.26 -1.18
C GLN A 73 -15.62 -8.35 -0.66
N THR A 74 -14.68 -8.70 -1.53
CA THR A 74 -13.26 -8.79 -1.16
C THR A 74 -12.66 -7.42 -0.85
N ASN A 75 -12.98 -6.39 -1.65
CA ASN A 75 -12.59 -5.01 -1.36
C ASN A 75 -13.12 -4.53 -0.01
N THR A 76 -14.35 -4.91 0.35
CA THR A 76 -14.91 -4.59 1.68
C THR A 76 -14.09 -5.24 2.79
N ARG A 77 -13.76 -6.54 2.67
CA ARG A 77 -12.90 -7.25 3.63
C ARG A 77 -11.49 -6.67 3.72
N LEU A 78 -10.94 -6.18 2.62
CA LEU A 78 -9.63 -5.50 2.61
C LEU A 78 -9.69 -4.20 3.40
N GLU A 79 -10.76 -3.42 3.30
CA GLU A 79 -10.92 -2.20 4.09
C GLU A 79 -11.12 -2.47 5.59
N GLU A 80 -11.79 -3.57 5.94
CA GLU A 80 -11.94 -4.00 7.34
C GLU A 80 -10.61 -4.27 8.05
N ILE A 81 -9.51 -4.50 7.31
CA ILE A 81 -8.15 -4.64 7.87
C ILE A 81 -7.80 -3.41 8.71
N PHE A 82 -8.16 -2.22 8.22
CA PHE A 82 -7.86 -0.98 8.90
C PHE A 82 -8.74 -0.72 10.13
N SER A 83 -9.85 -1.47 10.28
CA SER A 83 -10.74 -1.40 11.45
C SER A 83 -10.29 -2.28 12.62
N ARG A 84 -9.27 -3.14 12.41
CA ARG A 84 -8.70 -4.02 13.46
C ARG A 84 -7.85 -3.23 14.46
N PRO A 85 -7.59 -3.75 15.67
CA PRO A 85 -6.62 -3.15 16.60
C PRO A 85 -5.26 -2.93 15.90
N GLY A 86 -4.79 -1.68 15.86
CA GLY A 86 -3.56 -1.28 15.14
C GLY A 86 -3.74 -1.01 13.64
N GLY A 87 -4.90 -1.29 13.05
CA GLY A 87 -5.20 -1.08 11.63
C GLY A 87 -5.20 0.41 11.25
N ASN A 88 -5.79 1.26 12.09
CA ASN A 88 -5.77 2.72 11.91
C ASN A 88 -4.34 3.30 11.97
N ILE A 89 -3.50 2.78 12.87
CA ILE A 89 -2.10 3.17 13.02
C ILE A 89 -1.30 2.74 11.78
N MET A 90 -1.53 1.51 11.27
CA MET A 90 -0.95 1.07 10.01
C MET A 90 -1.40 1.96 8.86
N ARG A 91 -2.69 2.32 8.77
CA ARG A 91 -3.20 3.25 7.76
C ARG A 91 -2.45 4.59 7.81
N ALA A 92 -2.24 5.13 9.01
CA ALA A 92 -1.49 6.38 9.21
C ALA A 92 0.00 6.24 8.81
N ALA A 93 0.66 5.14 9.18
CA ALA A 93 2.04 4.87 8.79
C ALA A 93 2.19 4.78 7.26
N LEU A 94 1.24 4.13 6.57
CA LEU A 94 1.20 4.11 5.11
C LEU A 94 0.96 5.50 4.53
N GLN A 95 0.09 6.30 5.15
CA GLN A 95 -0.15 7.68 4.70
C GLN A 95 1.14 8.50 4.76
N GLU A 96 1.92 8.36 5.82
CA GLU A 96 3.22 9.02 5.91
C GLU A 96 4.21 8.53 4.86
N LEU A 97 4.38 7.21 4.74
CA LEU A 97 5.26 6.59 3.75
C LEU A 97 4.97 7.10 2.33
N PHE A 98 3.70 7.04 1.93
CA PHE A 98 3.29 7.41 0.58
C PHE A 98 3.14 8.92 0.36
N SER A 99 3.26 9.72 1.42
CA SER A 99 3.34 11.18 1.32
C SER A 99 4.74 11.69 0.98
N VAL A 100 5.77 10.83 0.96
CA VAL A 100 7.15 11.25 0.64
C VAL A 100 7.26 11.66 -0.84
N PRO A 101 7.49 12.96 -1.15
CA PRO A 101 7.55 13.43 -2.53
C PRO A 101 8.95 13.30 -3.12
N ASP A 102 10.00 13.12 -2.31
CA ASP A 102 11.37 13.10 -2.80
C ASP A 102 11.67 11.79 -3.57
N ALA A 103 11.92 11.89 -4.88
CA ALA A 103 12.29 10.76 -5.71
C ALA A 103 13.60 10.09 -5.23
N LYS A 104 14.56 10.87 -4.71
CA LYS A 104 15.81 10.31 -4.18
C LYS A 104 15.55 9.38 -3.00
N TRP A 105 14.62 9.73 -2.12
CA TRP A 105 14.24 8.89 -0.99
C TRP A 105 13.79 7.50 -1.45
N TRP A 106 12.89 7.41 -2.44
CA TRP A 106 12.40 6.13 -2.97
C TRP A 106 13.53 5.31 -3.60
N ILE A 107 14.46 5.97 -4.30
CA ILE A 107 15.62 5.31 -4.90
C ILE A 107 16.56 4.78 -3.81
N ASP A 108 16.85 5.55 -2.77
CA ASP A 108 17.70 5.14 -1.66
C ASP A 108 17.07 3.98 -0.86
N HIS A 109 15.74 3.91 -0.81
CA HIS A 109 14.97 2.87 -0.11
C HIS A 109 14.40 1.77 -1.03
N ARG A 110 14.98 1.61 -2.22
CA ARG A 110 14.60 0.57 -3.19
C ARG A 110 14.83 -0.85 -2.64
N GLY A 111 14.28 -1.86 -3.34
CA GLY A 111 14.50 -3.27 -2.98
C GLY A 111 13.86 -3.69 -1.65
N GLY A 112 12.83 -2.98 -1.19
CA GLY A 112 12.11 -3.28 0.04
C GLY A 112 12.64 -2.58 1.29
N ALA A 113 13.70 -1.76 1.19
CA ALA A 113 14.23 -1.02 2.35
C ALA A 113 13.19 -0.05 2.96
N TYR A 114 12.23 0.45 2.16
CA TYR A 114 11.09 1.22 2.66
C TYR A 114 10.24 0.47 3.72
N ARG A 115 10.32 -0.87 3.82
CA ARG A 115 9.62 -1.63 4.86
C ARG A 115 10.18 -1.36 6.25
N ALA A 116 11.49 -1.12 6.36
CA ALA A 116 12.11 -0.76 7.63
C ALA A 116 11.62 0.61 8.11
N GLU A 117 11.49 1.55 7.17
CA GLU A 117 10.91 2.88 7.42
C GLU A 117 9.43 2.77 7.81
N LEU A 118 8.63 1.98 7.08
CA LEU A 118 7.23 1.72 7.43
C LEU A 118 7.07 1.15 8.84
N ASN A 119 7.91 0.18 9.23
CA ASN A 119 7.91 -0.39 10.57
C ASN A 119 8.29 0.64 11.64
N THR A 120 9.23 1.53 11.33
CA THR A 120 9.64 2.63 12.22
C THR A 120 8.50 3.64 12.41
N MET A 121 7.84 4.04 11.32
CA MET A 121 6.65 4.91 11.36
C MET A 121 5.53 4.27 12.16
N PHE A 122 5.23 2.99 11.91
CA PHE A 122 4.21 2.24 12.65
C PHE A 122 4.52 2.20 14.15
N ARG A 123 5.74 1.84 14.53
CA ARG A 123 6.15 1.78 15.95
C ARG A 123 6.02 3.14 16.62
N ARG A 124 6.54 4.19 15.97
CA ARG A 124 6.46 5.57 16.49
C ARG A 124 5.02 6.01 16.74
N LEU A 125 4.12 5.71 15.80
CA LEU A 125 2.70 6.05 15.91
C LEU A 125 1.99 5.19 16.97
N TYR A 126 2.35 3.92 17.06
CA TYR A 126 1.81 3.00 18.06
C TYR A 126 2.20 3.39 19.49
N GLU A 127 3.47 3.73 19.71
CA GLU A 127 3.97 4.19 21.01
C GLU A 127 3.42 5.58 21.36
N GLY A 128 3.39 6.50 20.39
CA GLY A 128 2.82 7.84 20.59
C GLY A 128 1.31 7.86 20.86
N GLY A 129 0.58 6.87 20.35
CA GLY A 129 -0.87 6.72 20.58
C GLY A 129 -1.22 6.08 21.93
N ASN A 130 -0.27 5.42 22.61
CA ASN A 130 -0.49 4.78 23.92
C ASN A 130 -0.22 5.71 25.12
N HIS A 131 0.10 6.97 24.87
CA HIS A 131 0.39 7.99 25.89
C HIS A 131 -0.65 9.12 25.99
N VAL A 132 -1.89 8.87 25.54
CA VAL A 132 -3.03 9.81 25.66
C VAL A 132 -4.19 9.15 26.38
#